data_AF-A0AAR2LC61-F1
#
_entry.id   AF-A0AAR2LC61-F1
#
_cell.length_a   1.000
_cell.length_b   1.000
_cell.length_c   1.000
_cell.angle_alpha   90.00
_cell.angle_beta   90.00
_cell.angle_gamma   90.00
#
_symmetry.space_group_name_H-M   'P 1'
#
loop_
_entity.id
_entity.type
_entity.pdbx_description
1 polymer ?
#
loop_
_entity_poly.entity_id
_entity_poly.type
_entity_poly.pdbx_seq_one_letter_code
_entity_poly.pdbx_strand_id
1 'polypeptide(L)'
;MSAVLKLLLLSAVTLLVSAQGSENYQNLSESIRIHIDKALDKANEYFTNHYVAYESLLSEPKITADDFYVNVRLMVTTCKKDKEKGYGHRVECVTQKPKTPRINCLVCKKKNGEELIDCVRQKDAKSRERIRSSCPTPPRSYRHGGGSIMSQTGGDDGPQSGCPGCV
;
A
#
# COMPACT_ATOMS: atom_id res chain seq x y z
N MET A 1 -11.53 -32.46 31.88
CA MET A 1 -10.66 -31.91 30.81
C MET A 1 -9.22 -31.94 31.29
N SER A 2 -8.41 -32.81 30.69
CA SER A 2 -7.01 -33.04 31.10
C SER A 2 -6.15 -31.79 30.88
N ALA A 3 -5.19 -31.52 31.79
CA ALA A 3 -4.28 -30.37 31.72
C ALA A 3 -3.54 -30.28 30.38
N VAL A 4 -3.27 -31.44 29.76
CA VAL A 4 -2.67 -31.59 28.43
C VAL A 4 -3.53 -30.93 27.34
N LEU A 5 -4.86 -31.08 27.41
CA LEU A 5 -5.78 -30.49 26.44
C LEU A 5 -5.79 -28.96 26.54
N LYS A 6 -5.67 -28.41 27.76
CA LYS A 6 -5.57 -26.97 27.99
C LYS A 6 -4.24 -26.39 27.48
N LEU A 7 -3.13 -27.12 27.61
CA LEU A 7 -1.83 -26.72 27.07
C LEU A 7 -1.80 -26.72 25.53
N LEU A 8 -2.42 -27.71 24.89
CA LEU A 8 -2.55 -27.76 23.42
C LEU A 8 -3.43 -26.63 22.87
N LEU A 9 -4.47 -26.24 23.60
CA LEU A 9 -5.30 -25.08 23.22
C LEU A 9 -4.55 -23.75 23.36
N LEU A 10 -3.68 -23.60 24.38
CA LEU A 10 -2.88 -22.38 24.52
C LEU A 10 -1.80 -22.22 23.44
N SER A 11 -1.19 -23.31 22.96
CA SER A 11 -0.21 -23.26 21.87
C SER A 11 -0.84 -23.01 20.49
N ALA A 12 -2.10 -23.42 20.28
CA ALA A 12 -2.84 -23.11 19.07
C ALA A 12 -3.17 -21.62 18.95
N VAL A 13 -3.43 -20.93 20.08
CA VAL A 13 -3.79 -19.51 20.10
C VAL A 13 -2.59 -18.60 19.79
N THR A 14 -1.36 -18.98 20.14
CA THR A 14 -0.17 -18.19 19.80
C THR A 14 0.22 -18.27 18.33
N LEU A 15 -0.19 -19.32 17.60
CA LEU A 15 0.02 -19.46 16.17
C LEU A 15 -0.97 -18.65 15.31
N LEU A 16 -2.06 -18.14 15.89
CA LEU A 16 -3.11 -17.38 15.17
C LEU A 16 -2.81 -15.88 15.04
N VAL A 17 -1.68 -15.39 15.56
CA VAL A 17 -1.38 -13.94 15.65
C VAL A 17 -0.89 -13.32 14.33
N SER A 18 -0.56 -14.10 13.30
CA SER A 18 0.00 -13.56 12.04
C SER A 18 -1.02 -13.20 10.94
N ALA A 19 -2.33 -13.37 11.17
CA ALA A 19 -3.36 -12.98 10.20
C ALA A 19 -3.78 -11.49 10.30
N GLN A 20 -2.82 -10.59 10.54
CA GLN A 20 -3.11 -9.16 10.61
C GLN A 20 -3.08 -8.52 9.20
N GLY A 21 -4.24 -8.49 8.56
CA GLY A 21 -4.74 -7.29 7.86
C GLY A 21 -4.05 -6.83 6.57
N SER A 22 -3.19 -7.61 5.92
CA SER A 22 -2.87 -7.33 4.50
C SER A 22 -4.04 -7.79 3.64
N GLU A 23 -4.49 -6.96 2.70
CA GLU A 23 -5.30 -7.46 1.60
C GLU A 23 -4.59 -8.70 1.03
N ASN A 24 -5.29 -9.81 0.89
CA ASN A 24 -4.61 -11.03 0.46
C ASN A 24 -4.17 -10.83 -1.00
N TYR A 25 -2.87 -10.76 -1.25
CA TYR A 25 -2.30 -10.63 -2.59
C TYR A 25 -2.88 -11.67 -3.55
N GLN A 26 -3.18 -12.88 -3.06
CA GLN A 26 -3.78 -13.95 -3.85
C GLN A 26 -5.22 -13.69 -4.29
N ASN A 27 -5.93 -12.77 -3.64
CA ASN A 27 -7.29 -12.39 -4.00
C ASN A 27 -7.33 -11.29 -5.08
N LEU A 28 -6.19 -10.72 -5.45
CA LEU A 28 -6.11 -9.72 -6.52
C LEU A 28 -6.21 -10.39 -7.89
N SER A 29 -6.77 -9.67 -8.86
CA SER A 29 -6.78 -10.16 -10.24
C SER A 29 -5.35 -10.37 -10.75
N GLU A 30 -5.18 -11.33 -11.65
CA GLU A 30 -3.88 -11.60 -12.28
C GLU A 30 -3.27 -10.35 -12.94
N SER A 31 -4.10 -9.54 -13.61
CA SER A 31 -3.67 -8.28 -14.22
C SER A 31 -3.06 -7.30 -13.21
N ILE A 32 -3.64 -7.19 -12.00
CA ILE A 32 -3.10 -6.33 -10.94
C ILE A 32 -1.80 -6.93 -10.38
N ARG A 33 -1.78 -8.26 -10.15
CA ARG A 33 -0.62 -8.96 -9.59
C ARG A 33 0.64 -8.78 -10.46
N ILE A 34 0.52 -8.89 -11.79
CA ILE A 34 1.63 -8.66 -12.72
C ILE A 34 2.31 -7.31 -12.49
N HIS A 35 1.54 -6.23 -12.29
CA HIS A 35 2.11 -4.91 -12.03
C HIS A 35 2.67 -4.77 -10.62
N ILE A 36 2.06 -5.43 -9.62
CA ILE A 36 2.61 -5.48 -8.26
C ILE A 36 3.93 -6.25 -8.23
N ASP A 37 4.08 -7.32 -9.00
CA ASP A 37 5.32 -8.09 -9.09
C ASP A 37 6.46 -7.25 -9.63
N LYS A 38 6.21 -6.42 -10.66
CA LYS A 38 7.17 -5.42 -11.14
C LYS A 38 7.59 -4.44 -10.05
N ALA A 39 6.64 -3.98 -9.22
CA ALA A 39 6.94 -3.12 -8.08
C ALA A 39 7.77 -3.83 -7.01
N LEU A 40 7.45 -5.10 -6.72
CA LEU A 40 8.16 -5.93 -5.76
C LEU A 40 9.60 -6.20 -6.21
N ASP A 41 9.80 -6.57 -7.47
CA ASP A 41 11.12 -6.77 -8.06
C ASP A 41 11.95 -5.49 -7.94
N LYS A 42 11.36 -4.35 -8.35
CA LYS A 42 12.05 -3.06 -8.28
C LYS A 42 12.40 -2.68 -6.85
N ALA A 43 11.46 -2.83 -5.91
CA ALA A 43 11.74 -2.58 -4.50
C ALA A 43 12.81 -3.55 -3.96
N ASN A 44 12.78 -4.81 -4.37
CA ASN A 44 13.74 -5.81 -3.93
C ASN A 44 15.16 -5.55 -4.43
N GLU A 45 15.36 -4.86 -5.55
CA GLU A 45 16.68 -4.35 -5.95
C GLU A 45 17.23 -3.32 -4.95
N TYR A 46 16.39 -2.38 -4.51
CA TYR A 46 16.82 -1.28 -3.64
C TYR A 46 16.94 -1.66 -2.15
N PHE A 47 16.10 -2.56 -1.64
CA PHE A 47 16.05 -2.94 -0.23
C PHE A 47 16.75 -4.30 -0.01
N THR A 48 18.07 -4.30 0.01
CA THR A 48 18.93 -5.48 -0.26
C THR A 48 18.89 -6.63 0.75
N ASN A 49 18.49 -6.39 2.00
CA ASN A 49 18.75 -7.38 3.05
C ASN A 49 17.56 -8.29 3.36
N HIS A 50 16.33 -7.81 3.14
CA HIS A 50 15.10 -8.52 3.51
C HIS A 50 14.12 -8.46 2.34
N TYR A 51 13.28 -9.49 2.21
CA TYR A 51 12.24 -9.49 1.18
C TYR A 51 11.25 -8.35 1.44
N VAL A 52 10.82 -7.72 0.36
CA VAL A 52 9.69 -6.79 0.36
C VAL A 52 8.44 -7.58 -0.01
N ALA A 53 7.33 -7.32 0.67
CA ALA A 53 6.05 -7.95 0.42
C ALA A 53 4.95 -6.90 0.18
N TYR A 54 3.90 -7.34 -0.52
CA TYR A 54 2.66 -6.60 -0.69
C TYR A 54 2.00 -6.34 0.67
N GLU A 55 1.54 -5.11 0.90
CA GLU A 55 0.76 -4.76 2.08
C GLU A 55 -0.67 -4.36 1.68
N SER A 56 -0.81 -3.37 0.79
CA SER A 56 -2.12 -2.89 0.34
C SER A 56 -2.04 -2.08 -0.95
N LEU A 57 -3.17 -1.93 -1.64
CA LEU A 57 -3.34 -0.87 -2.63
C LEU A 57 -3.50 0.49 -1.93
N LEU A 58 -2.98 1.56 -2.55
CA LEU A 58 -3.10 2.93 -2.06
C LEU A 58 -4.16 3.74 -2.80
N SER A 59 -4.62 3.24 -3.94
CA SER A 59 -5.73 3.75 -4.73
C SER A 59 -6.31 2.62 -5.56
N GLU A 60 -7.52 2.81 -6.07
CA GLU A 60 -8.13 1.87 -7.00
C GLU A 60 -7.24 1.72 -8.25
N PRO A 61 -6.86 0.49 -8.63
CA PRO A 61 -6.03 0.24 -9.80
C PRO A 61 -6.87 0.42 -11.06
N LYS A 62 -6.27 1.01 -12.10
CA LYS A 62 -6.86 1.12 -13.43
C LYS A 62 -6.03 0.29 -14.38
N ILE A 63 -6.62 -0.69 -15.04
CA ILE A 63 -5.93 -1.51 -16.05
C ILE A 63 -6.87 -1.66 -17.24
N THR A 64 -6.44 -1.17 -18.39
CA THR A 64 -7.09 -1.33 -19.68
C THR A 64 -6.08 -1.88 -20.69
N ALA A 65 -6.50 -2.18 -21.92
CA ALA A 65 -5.59 -2.63 -22.98
C ALA A 65 -4.48 -1.60 -23.27
N ASP A 66 -4.80 -0.30 -23.15
CA ASP A 66 -3.91 0.78 -23.57
C ASP A 66 -3.24 1.53 -22.44
N ASP A 67 -3.70 1.36 -21.20
CA ASP A 67 -3.30 2.16 -20.05
C ASP A 67 -3.31 1.35 -18.75
N PHE A 68 -2.39 1.66 -17.84
CA PHE A 68 -2.39 1.06 -16.51
C PHE A 68 -1.87 2.04 -15.45
N TYR A 69 -2.43 1.91 -14.25
CA TYR A 69 -2.09 2.67 -13.07
C TYR A 69 -2.31 1.79 -11.83
N VAL A 70 -1.24 1.47 -11.14
CA VAL A 70 -1.24 0.67 -9.90
C VAL A 70 -0.35 1.36 -8.87
N ASN A 71 -0.97 1.85 -7.80
CA ASN A 71 -0.28 2.49 -6.68
C ASN A 71 -0.36 1.58 -5.47
N VAL A 72 0.79 1.08 -5.03
CA VAL A 72 0.87 0.00 -4.04
C VAL A 72 1.77 0.39 -2.88
N ARG A 73 1.36 -0.04 -1.70
CA ARG A 73 2.16 0.00 -0.48
C ARG A 73 2.80 -1.36 -0.28
N LEU A 74 4.10 -1.34 -0.09
CA LEU A 74 4.91 -2.51 0.24
C LEU A 74 5.56 -2.35 1.61
N MET A 75 5.90 -3.48 2.22
CA MET A 75 6.56 -3.53 3.52
C MET A 75 7.85 -4.35 3.45
N VAL A 76 8.88 -3.92 4.16
CA VAL A 76 10.07 -4.74 4.38
C VAL A 76 9.75 -5.79 5.43
N THR A 77 9.99 -7.05 5.11
CA THR A 77 9.60 -8.19 5.94
C THR A 77 10.73 -8.62 6.87
N THR A 78 10.44 -9.49 7.83
CA THR A 78 11.44 -10.15 8.67
C THR A 78 12.22 -11.23 7.92
N CYS A 79 11.74 -11.71 6.76
CA CYS A 79 12.42 -12.70 5.95
C CYS A 79 13.70 -12.13 5.34
N LYS A 80 14.84 -12.76 5.64
CA LYS A 80 16.11 -12.42 4.98
C LYS A 80 16.09 -12.86 3.53
N LYS A 81 16.72 -12.07 2.66
CA LYS A 81 16.91 -12.48 1.27
C LYS A 81 17.82 -13.68 1.16
N ASP A 82 17.45 -14.54 0.23
CA ASP A 82 18.20 -15.72 -0.14
C ASP A 82 18.49 -15.57 -1.63
N LYS A 83 19.78 -15.46 -1.98
CA LYS A 83 20.21 -15.20 -3.35
C LYS A 83 19.81 -16.32 -4.31
N GLU A 84 19.57 -17.52 -3.79
CA GLU A 84 19.18 -18.69 -4.58
C GLU A 84 17.69 -18.71 -4.91
N LYS A 85 16.86 -17.94 -4.18
CA LYS A 85 15.39 -17.99 -4.30
C LYS A 85 14.78 -16.80 -5.04
N GLY A 86 15.60 -15.98 -5.71
CA GLY A 86 15.16 -14.86 -6.54
C GLY A 86 14.54 -13.68 -5.76
N TYR A 87 13.95 -12.72 -6.50
CA TYR A 87 13.39 -11.46 -5.95
C TYR A 87 11.85 -11.40 -5.96
N GLY A 88 11.17 -12.48 -6.38
CA GLY A 88 9.71 -12.51 -6.51
C GLY A 88 8.96 -12.44 -5.17
N HIS A 89 7.64 -12.27 -5.26
CA HIS A 89 6.76 -12.23 -4.09
C HIS A 89 6.85 -13.51 -3.25
N ARG A 90 6.84 -13.36 -1.91
CA ARG A 90 6.95 -14.46 -0.96
C ARG A 90 5.75 -14.43 -0.03
N VAL A 91 4.76 -15.29 -0.33
CA VAL A 91 3.50 -15.38 0.40
C VAL A 91 3.70 -15.77 1.87
N GLU A 92 4.81 -16.46 2.17
CA GLU A 92 5.18 -16.82 3.54
C GLU A 92 5.75 -15.63 4.34
N CYS A 93 6.14 -14.54 3.66
CA CYS A 93 6.81 -13.38 4.26
C CYS A 93 5.85 -12.22 4.50
N VAL A 94 4.92 -12.41 5.43
CA VAL A 94 3.86 -11.43 5.75
C VAL A 94 4.18 -10.52 6.93
N THR A 95 5.23 -10.81 7.69
CA THR A 95 5.53 -10.04 8.91
C THR A 95 6.41 -8.84 8.59
N GLN A 96 5.90 -7.63 8.83
CA GLN A 96 6.69 -6.39 8.72
C GLN A 96 7.84 -6.41 9.74
N LYS A 97 9.05 -6.10 9.28
CA LYS A 97 10.21 -5.91 10.15
C LYS A 97 10.07 -4.61 10.96
N PRO A 98 10.23 -4.66 12.30
CA PRO A 98 10.17 -3.45 13.12
C PRO A 98 11.13 -2.36 12.67
N LYS A 99 10.72 -1.10 12.80
CA LYS A 99 11.51 0.11 12.47
C LYS A 99 11.96 0.21 11.00
N THR A 100 11.32 -0.53 10.09
CA THR A 100 11.55 -0.37 8.64
C THR A 100 10.52 0.56 8.00
N PRO A 101 10.92 1.37 7.01
CA PRO A 101 9.97 2.24 6.31
C PRO A 101 9.04 1.41 5.44
N ARG A 102 7.78 1.84 5.35
CA ARG A 102 6.88 1.41 4.28
C ARG A 102 7.35 2.01 2.96
N ILE A 103 7.10 1.29 1.89
CA ILE A 103 7.53 1.63 0.54
C ILE A 103 6.27 1.95 -0.27
N ASN A 104 6.33 3.04 -1.02
CA ASN A 104 5.29 3.44 -1.94
C ASN A 104 5.81 3.24 -3.35
N CYS A 105 5.21 2.30 -4.07
CA CYS A 105 5.54 2.04 -5.46
C CYS A 105 4.38 2.44 -6.36
N LEU A 106 4.69 3.19 -7.41
CA LEU A 106 3.76 3.49 -8.49
C LEU A 106 4.23 2.78 -9.76
N VAL A 107 3.34 1.98 -10.35
CA VAL A 107 3.53 1.33 -11.64
C VAL A 107 2.48 1.88 -12.58
N CYS A 108 2.89 2.60 -13.62
CA CYS A 108 1.96 3.21 -14.56
C CYS A 108 2.52 3.24 -15.98
N LYS A 109 1.63 3.37 -16.96
CA LYS A 109 2.02 3.80 -18.30
C LYS A 109 2.04 5.33 -18.34
N LYS A 110 3.16 5.92 -18.75
CA LYS A 110 3.28 7.36 -18.94
C LYS A 110 2.49 7.81 -20.17
N LYS A 111 2.20 9.11 -20.25
CA LYS A 111 1.56 9.74 -21.42
C LYS A 111 2.32 9.55 -22.75
N ASN A 112 3.63 9.33 -22.70
CA ASN A 112 4.46 9.05 -23.89
C ASN A 112 4.48 7.55 -24.27
N GLY A 113 3.72 6.70 -23.57
CA GLY A 113 3.64 5.27 -23.81
C GLY A 113 4.65 4.41 -23.04
N GLU A 114 5.65 5.02 -22.40
CA GLU A 114 6.66 4.29 -21.62
C GLU A 114 6.11 3.79 -20.27
N GLU A 115 6.62 2.66 -19.78
CA GLU A 115 6.35 2.21 -18.43
C GLU A 115 7.18 2.99 -17.39
N LEU A 116 6.55 3.40 -16.29
CA LEU A 116 7.19 3.97 -15.12
C LEU A 116 7.00 3.03 -13.92
N ILE A 117 8.09 2.70 -13.26
CA ILE A 117 8.11 2.02 -11.96
C ILE A 117 8.89 2.91 -10.99
N ASP A 118 8.18 3.60 -10.09
CA ASP A 118 8.77 4.51 -9.11
C ASP A 118 8.50 4.03 -7.68
N CYS A 119 9.52 3.42 -7.06
CA CYS A 119 9.49 2.94 -5.69
C CYS A 119 10.33 3.83 -4.77
N VAL A 120 9.70 4.43 -3.77
CA VAL A 120 10.37 5.25 -2.75
C VAL A 120 9.84 4.95 -1.36
N ARG A 121 10.51 5.44 -0.31
CA ARG A 121 9.95 5.37 1.04
C ARG A 121 8.65 6.17 1.08
N GLN A 122 7.65 5.69 1.82
CA GLN A 122 6.32 6.31 1.89
C GLN A 122 6.38 7.80 2.26
N LYS A 123 7.31 8.20 3.13
CA LYS A 123 7.52 9.61 3.52
C LYS A 123 8.02 10.50 2.37
N ASP A 124 8.71 9.92 1.40
CA ASP A 124 9.35 10.63 0.29
C ASP A 124 8.44 10.67 -0.95
N ALA A 125 7.31 9.95 -0.94
CA ALA A 125 6.39 9.86 -2.08
C ALA A 125 5.90 11.22 -2.59
N LYS A 126 5.66 12.19 -1.68
CA LYS A 126 5.24 13.55 -2.05
C LYS A 126 6.32 14.29 -2.86
N SER A 127 7.60 14.06 -2.56
CA SER A 127 8.71 14.70 -3.30
C SER A 127 8.83 14.20 -4.74
N ARG A 128 8.22 13.06 -5.07
CA ARG A 128 8.22 12.43 -6.40
C ARG A 128 7.04 12.84 -7.26
N GLU A 129 6.20 13.76 -6.82
CA GLU A 129 4.98 14.17 -7.53
C GLU A 129 5.25 14.61 -8.98
N ARG A 130 6.34 15.35 -9.23
CA ARG A 130 6.74 15.78 -10.59
C ARG A 130 7.05 14.61 -11.54
N ILE A 131 7.55 13.50 -11.01
CA ILE A 131 7.84 12.31 -11.82
C ILE A 131 6.56 11.50 -11.99
N ARG A 132 5.73 11.44 -10.95
CA ARG A 132 4.46 10.70 -10.97
C ARG A 132 3.35 11.41 -11.76
N SER A 133 3.47 12.72 -12.00
CA SER A 133 2.51 13.48 -12.82
C SER A 133 2.54 13.12 -14.31
N SER A 134 3.56 12.37 -14.76
CA SER A 134 3.56 11.80 -16.11
C SER A 134 2.64 10.58 -16.25
N CYS A 135 2.22 9.99 -15.13
CA CYS A 135 1.17 8.98 -15.12
C CYS A 135 -0.19 9.62 -15.35
N PRO A 136 -1.15 8.90 -15.97
CA PRO A 136 -2.54 9.29 -15.91
C PRO A 136 -2.97 9.44 -14.46
N THR A 137 -3.81 10.44 -14.19
CA THR A 137 -4.34 10.65 -12.84
C THR A 137 -5.04 9.37 -12.37
N PRO A 138 -4.89 9.00 -11.09
CA PRO A 138 -5.64 7.88 -10.54
C PRO A 138 -7.14 8.07 -10.84
N PRO A 139 -7.89 6.99 -11.12
CA PRO A 139 -9.34 7.09 -11.12
C PRO A 139 -9.78 7.75 -9.81
N ARG A 140 -10.81 8.61 -9.87
CA ARG A 140 -11.26 9.41 -8.72
C ARG A 140 -11.57 8.50 -7.53
N SER A 141 -10.57 8.24 -6.69
CA SER A 141 -10.80 7.85 -5.32
C SER A 141 -11.58 9.00 -4.73
N TYR A 142 -12.84 8.77 -4.36
CA TYR A 142 -13.61 9.70 -3.55
C TYR A 142 -12.65 10.27 -2.51
N ARG A 143 -12.40 11.58 -2.59
CA ARG A 143 -11.68 12.27 -1.53
C ARG A 143 -12.48 11.96 -0.27
N HIS A 144 -12.00 11.08 0.59
CA HIS A 144 -12.44 11.11 1.97
C HIS A 144 -12.13 12.52 2.43
N GLY A 145 -13.19 13.30 2.63
CA GLY A 145 -13.11 14.66 3.10
C GLY A 145 -12.22 14.66 4.33
N GLY A 146 -11.01 15.17 4.17
CA GLY A 146 -10.21 15.58 5.30
C GLY A 146 -11.00 16.71 5.93
N GLY A 147 -11.78 16.39 6.95
CA GLY A 147 -12.40 17.38 7.81
C GLY A 147 -11.29 18.24 8.37
N SER A 148 -11.03 19.40 7.75
CA SER A 148 -10.35 20.49 8.42
C SER A 148 -11.35 21.05 9.42
N ILE A 149 -11.45 20.38 10.56
CA ILE A 149 -11.98 20.99 11.77
C ILE A 149 -10.87 21.92 12.28
N MET A 150 -11.23 23.21 12.37
CA MET A 150 -10.50 24.32 12.98
C MET A 150 -9.38 24.99 12.19
N SER A 151 -9.77 26.04 11.46
CA SER A 151 -9.15 27.36 11.63
C SER A 151 -10.19 28.44 11.31
N GLN A 152 -11.12 28.67 12.25
CA GLN A 152 -11.82 29.95 12.31
C GLN A 152 -10.81 30.96 12.82
N THR A 153 -10.25 31.77 11.92
CA THR A 153 -9.59 33.00 12.29
C THR A 153 -10.69 33.94 12.77
N GLY A 154 -10.77 34.12 14.09
CA GLY A 154 -11.65 35.09 14.71
C GLY A 154 -11.23 36.50 14.32
N GLY A 155 -12.18 37.24 13.76
CA GLY A 155 -12.15 38.67 13.51
C GLY A 155 -13.60 39.09 13.27
N ASP A 156 -14.15 39.83 14.22
CA ASP A 156 -15.56 40.21 14.39
C ASP A 156 -16.35 40.51 13.10
N ASP A 157 -17.52 39.88 12.95
CA ASP A 157 -18.83 40.57 12.93
C ASP A 157 -19.99 39.60 12.63
N GLY A 158 -20.77 39.25 13.67
CA GLY A 158 -22.17 38.80 13.59
C GLY A 158 -22.47 37.28 13.47
N PRO A 159 -23.34 36.70 14.32
CA PRO A 159 -23.81 35.33 14.13
C PRO A 159 -25.02 35.32 13.17
N GLN A 160 -24.87 34.73 11.99
CA GLN A 160 -26.01 34.27 11.19
C GLN A 160 -25.90 32.76 10.95
N SER A 161 -26.56 32.02 11.82
CA SER A 161 -26.98 30.65 11.59
C SER A 161 -28.01 30.61 10.46
N GLY A 162 -27.74 29.86 9.41
CA GLY A 162 -28.74 29.51 8.40
C GLY A 162 -28.18 28.53 7.37
N CYS A 163 -28.58 27.26 7.46
CA CYS A 163 -28.52 26.33 6.33
C CYS A 163 -29.72 26.63 5.41
N PRO A 164 -29.52 27.09 4.16
CA PRO A 164 -30.60 27.08 3.18
C PRO A 164 -30.54 25.76 2.41
N GLY A 165 -31.60 24.93 2.51
CA GLY A 165 -31.83 23.86 1.53
C GLY A 165 -32.24 22.47 2.03
N CYS A 166 -32.86 22.33 3.20
CA CYS A 166 -33.67 21.13 3.46
C CYS A 166 -35.08 21.36 2.90
N VAL A 167 -35.38 20.73 1.76
CA VAL A 167 -36.72 20.33 1.32
C VAL A 167 -36.70 18.83 1.11
#